data_AF-A0A819HFS2-F1
#
_entry.id   AF-A0A819HFS2-F1
#
_cell.length_a   1.000
_cell.length_b   1.000
_cell.length_c   1.000
_cell.angle_alpha   90.00
_cell.angle_beta   90.00
_cell.angle_gamma   90.00
#
_symmetry.space_group_name_H-M   'P 1'
#
loop_
_entity.id
_entity.type
_entity.pdbx_description
1 polymer ?
#
loop_
_entity_poly.entity_id
_entity_poly.type
_entity_poly.pdbx_seq_one_letter_code
_entity_poly.pdbx_strand_id
1 'polypeptide(L)'
;MFTWFQSSSSPVNPRQRMLGSAENALMKASQRYQGYMKIGEVLHLQGPYISLETLTMAISRLQRRHPVLRSRLENDPTNSERYLLVEDDTLCLEILQIPRKRADHLSFWSHEWRERERETTNIGQGLVKF
;
A
#
# COMPACT_ATOMS: atom_id res chain seq x y z
N MET A 1 47.51 -0.17 17.97
CA MET A 1 46.71 -1.38 17.69
C MET A 1 45.25 -0.93 17.64
N PHE A 2 44.75 -0.63 16.44
CA PHE A 2 43.37 -0.15 16.25
C PHE A 2 42.50 -1.33 15.82
N THR A 3 41.60 -1.75 16.68
CA THR A 3 40.59 -2.76 16.38
C THR A 3 39.47 -2.10 15.58
N TRP A 4 39.40 -2.44 14.29
CA TRP A 4 38.26 -2.12 13.45
C TRP A 4 37.08 -2.94 13.93
N PHE A 5 36.07 -2.30 14.52
CA PHE A 5 34.75 -2.91 14.68
C PHE A 5 34.17 -3.08 13.27
N GLN A 6 34.22 -4.31 12.75
CA GLN A 6 33.35 -4.71 11.65
C GLN A 6 31.92 -4.56 12.14
N SER A 7 31.24 -3.52 11.66
CA SER A 7 29.78 -3.45 11.71
C SER A 7 29.27 -4.69 11.00
N SER A 8 28.71 -5.61 11.79
CA SER A 8 27.96 -6.75 11.32
C SER A 8 26.74 -6.24 10.58
N SER A 9 26.88 -6.04 9.26
CA SER A 9 25.75 -5.79 8.37
C SER A 9 24.87 -7.05 8.39
N SER A 10 23.68 -6.93 8.99
CA SER A 10 22.63 -7.96 8.94
C SER A 10 22.44 -8.43 7.49
N PRO A 11 22.14 -9.72 7.26
CA PRO A 11 21.90 -10.22 5.91
C PRO A 11 20.77 -9.42 5.27
N VAL A 12 21.06 -8.76 4.15
CA VAL A 12 20.06 -8.03 3.38
C VAL A 12 19.10 -9.06 2.81
N ASN A 13 17.91 -9.18 3.42
CA ASN A 13 16.86 -10.01 2.86
C ASN A 13 16.34 -9.29 1.59
N PRO A 14 16.52 -9.88 0.39
CA PRO A 14 16.18 -9.20 -0.86
C PRO A 14 14.68 -8.94 -1.01
N ARG A 15 13.84 -9.58 -0.18
CA ARG A 15 12.39 -9.40 -0.12
C ARG A 15 11.96 -8.35 0.91
N GLN A 16 12.90 -7.64 1.52
CA GLN A 16 12.63 -6.62 2.52
C GLN A 16 13.28 -5.30 2.14
N ARG A 17 12.50 -4.22 2.26
CA ARG A 17 13.00 -2.85 2.07
C ARG A 17 12.78 -2.06 3.34
N MET A 18 13.87 -1.63 3.97
CA MET A 18 13.79 -0.65 5.05
C MET A 18 13.35 0.69 4.49
N LEU A 19 12.36 1.30 5.15
CA LEU A 19 11.91 2.65 4.81
C LEU A 19 12.97 3.67 5.25
N GLY A 20 13.21 4.69 4.43
CA GLY A 20 14.11 5.80 4.75
C GLY A 20 13.51 6.76 5.79
N SER A 21 14.28 7.76 6.25
CA SER A 21 13.83 8.69 7.29
C SER A 21 12.54 9.44 6.93
N ALA A 22 12.43 9.93 5.69
CA ALA A 22 11.25 10.63 5.20
C ALA A 22 10.03 9.71 5.10
N GLU A 23 10.22 8.49 4.58
CA GLU A 23 9.15 7.50 4.47
C GLU A 23 8.63 7.09 5.86
N ASN A 24 9.52 6.85 6.83
CA ASN A 24 9.13 6.57 8.22
C ASN A 24 8.34 7.73 8.85
N ALA A 25 8.76 8.97 8.61
CA ALA A 25 8.04 10.14 9.11
C ALA A 25 6.62 10.23 8.53
N LEU A 26 6.47 9.97 7.22
CA LEU A 26 5.17 9.91 6.57
C LEU A 26 4.30 8.77 7.11
N MET A 27 4.87 7.59 7.37
CA MET A 27 4.13 6.46 7.94
C MET A 27 3.62 6.78 9.36
N LYS A 28 4.44 7.40 10.21
CA LYS A 28 4.01 7.83 11.55
C LYS A 28 2.91 8.88 11.49
N ALA A 29 3.04 9.85 10.57
CA ALA A 29 2.00 10.85 10.36
C ALA A 29 0.70 10.20 9.86
N SER A 30 0.79 9.26 8.91
CA SER A 30 -0.36 8.51 8.39
C SER A 30 -1.08 7.71 9.47
N GLN A 31 -0.34 7.03 10.37
CA GLN A 31 -0.93 6.31 11.51
C GLN A 31 -1.57 7.27 12.52
N ARG A 32 -0.91 8.39 12.84
CA ARG A 32 -1.40 9.37 13.82
C ARG A 32 -2.64 10.14 13.35
N TYR A 33 -2.70 10.46 12.06
CA TYR A 33 -3.73 11.31 11.47
C TYR A 33 -4.65 10.55 10.52
N GLN A 34 -4.79 9.22 10.70
CA GLN A 34 -5.72 8.35 9.97
C GLN A 34 -5.65 8.58 8.45
N GLY A 35 -4.57 8.11 7.81
CA GLY A 35 -4.48 8.17 6.34
C GLY A 35 -3.95 9.49 5.79
N TYR A 36 -3.20 10.26 6.58
CA TYR A 36 -2.45 11.42 6.06
C TYR A 36 -1.62 11.03 4.83
N MET A 37 -1.79 11.78 3.74
CA MET A 37 -1.18 11.54 2.42
C MET A 37 -1.65 10.26 1.71
N LYS A 38 -2.84 9.71 2.05
CA LYS A 38 -3.47 8.65 1.25
C LYS A 38 -3.81 9.20 -0.13
N ILE A 39 -3.44 8.44 -1.16
CA ILE A 39 -3.66 8.79 -2.57
C ILE A 39 -4.72 7.86 -3.14
N GLY A 40 -5.65 8.42 -3.91
CA GLY A 40 -6.66 7.69 -4.66
C GLY A 40 -6.69 8.19 -6.09
N GLU A 41 -6.65 7.26 -7.03
CA GLU A 41 -6.78 7.56 -8.46
C GLU A 41 -8.12 7.05 -8.96
N VAL A 42 -8.88 7.92 -9.62
CA VAL A 42 -10.18 7.58 -10.21
C VAL A 42 -10.01 7.43 -11.72
N LEU A 43 -10.22 6.22 -12.22
CA LEU A 43 -10.15 5.90 -13.65
C LEU A 43 -11.56 5.74 -14.22
N HIS A 44 -11.87 6.52 -15.25
CA HIS A 44 -13.11 6.38 -16.02
C HIS A 44 -12.88 5.43 -17.19
N LEU A 45 -13.39 4.20 -17.07
CA LEU A 45 -13.29 3.20 -18.12
C LEU A 45 -14.44 3.39 -19.12
N GLN A 46 -14.10 3.48 -20.42
CA GLN A 46 -15.06 3.55 -21.52
C GLN A 46 -14.77 2.43 -22.51
N GLY A 47 -15.80 1.67 -22.89
CA GLY A 47 -15.67 0.60 -23.85
C GLY A 47 -16.99 -0.14 -24.05
N PRO A 48 -17.10 -0.95 -25.12
CA PRO A 48 -18.30 -1.73 -25.40
C PRO A 48 -18.56 -2.80 -24.32
N TYR A 49 -17.50 -3.24 -23.64
CA TYR A 49 -17.56 -4.23 -22.57
C TYR A 49 -16.42 -4.02 -21.59
N ILE A 50 -16.73 -4.02 -20.29
CA ILE A 50 -15.76 -3.97 -19.20
C ILE A 50 -15.96 -5.24 -18.37
N SER A 51 -14.96 -6.11 -18.38
CA SER A 51 -14.96 -7.35 -17.59
C SER A 51 -14.18 -7.17 -16.31
N LEU A 52 -14.82 -7.50 -15.19
CA LEU A 52 -14.14 -7.58 -13.90
C LEU A 52 -13.02 -8.63 -13.91
N GLU A 53 -13.21 -9.76 -14.57
CA GLU A 53 -12.18 -10.80 -14.70
C GLU A 53 -10.92 -10.27 -15.39
N THR A 54 -11.11 -9.48 -16.46
CA THR A 54 -9.98 -8.88 -17.18
C THR A 54 -9.26 -7.84 -16.33
N LEU A 55 -10.00 -7.04 -15.54
CA LEU A 55 -9.42 -6.10 -14.58
C LEU A 55 -8.62 -6.82 -13.50
N THR A 56 -9.17 -7.89 -12.92
CA THR A 56 -8.48 -8.72 -11.93
C THR A 56 -7.18 -9.31 -12.48
N MET A 57 -7.20 -9.81 -13.73
CA MET A 57 -5.99 -10.32 -14.37
C MET A 57 -4.96 -9.22 -14.62
N ALA A 58 -5.38 -8.01 -15.00
CA ALA A 58 -4.49 -6.87 -15.20
C ALA A 58 -3.82 -6.42 -13.90
N ILE A 59 -4.60 -6.31 -12.81
CA ILE A 59 -4.09 -6.00 -11.46
C ILE A 59 -3.10 -7.08 -11.00
N SER A 60 -3.43 -8.35 -11.21
CA SER A 60 -2.53 -9.47 -10.88
C SER A 60 -1.19 -9.37 -11.61
N ARG A 61 -1.20 -9.00 -12.89
CA ARG A 61 0.04 -8.77 -13.67
C ARG A 61 0.82 -7.56 -13.15
N LEU A 62 0.11 -6.49 -12.77
CA LEU A 62 0.72 -5.29 -12.20
C LEU A 62 1.43 -5.61 -10.87
N GLN A 63 0.78 -6.37 -9.98
CA GLN A 63 1.37 -6.80 -8.72
C GLN A 63 2.65 -7.64 -8.92
N ARG A 64 2.64 -8.55 -9.90
CA ARG A 64 3.84 -9.36 -10.25
C ARG A 64 4.98 -8.50 -10.78
N ARG A 65 4.66 -7.43 -11.52
CA ARG A 65 5.65 -6.51 -12.08
C ARG A 65 6.22 -5.55 -11.04
N HIS A 66 5.44 -5.18 -10.02
CA HIS A 66 5.80 -4.16 -9.04
C HIS A 66 5.76 -4.71 -7.61
N PRO A 67 6.91 -5.11 -7.04
CA PRO A 67 6.98 -5.76 -5.72
C PRO A 67 6.35 -4.97 -4.57
N VAL A 68 6.35 -3.63 -4.64
CA VAL A 68 5.71 -2.76 -3.65
C VAL A 68 4.20 -3.04 -3.50
N LEU A 69 3.53 -3.44 -4.58
CA LEU A 69 2.09 -3.74 -4.60
C LEU A 69 1.75 -5.10 -3.98
N ARG A 70 2.76 -5.92 -3.72
CA ARG A 70 2.65 -7.20 -3.00
C ARG A 70 3.38 -7.16 -1.66
N SER A 71 3.68 -5.97 -1.14
CA SER A 71 4.38 -5.81 0.12
C SER A 71 3.43 -5.49 1.27
N ARG A 72 3.71 -6.05 2.44
CA ARG A 72 3.09 -5.68 3.72
C ARG A 72 3.98 -4.72 4.48
N LEU A 73 3.35 -3.79 5.20
CA LEU A 73 4.04 -2.93 6.14
C LEU A 73 4.30 -3.70 7.44
N GLU A 74 5.54 -3.74 7.89
CA GLU A 74 5.92 -4.35 9.16
C GLU A 74 6.75 -3.39 10.02
N ASN A 75 6.77 -3.65 11.33
CA ASN A 75 7.70 -2.97 12.24
C ASN A 75 9.08 -3.59 12.09
N ASP A 76 10.12 -2.76 12.19
CA ASP A 76 11.48 -3.25 12.30
C ASP A 76 11.69 -3.92 13.67
N PRO A 77 12.08 -5.21 13.72
CA PRO A 77 12.27 -5.93 14.98
C PRO A 77 13.42 -5.36 15.82
N THR A 78 14.33 -4.61 15.20
CA THR A 78 15.48 -3.98 15.89
C THR A 78 15.17 -2.55 16.34
N ASN A 79 14.16 -1.91 15.77
CA ASN A 79 13.82 -0.53 16.05
C ASN A 79 12.34 -0.25 15.80
N SER A 80 11.56 -0.13 16.89
CA SER A 80 10.11 0.15 16.82
C SER A 80 9.76 1.48 16.14
N GLU A 81 10.72 2.39 15.98
CA GLU A 81 10.53 3.68 15.31
C GLU A 81 10.71 3.60 13.80
N ARG A 82 11.03 2.41 13.26
CA ARG A 82 11.23 2.15 11.84
C ARG A 82 10.28 1.09 11.34
N TYR A 83 9.91 1.24 10.07
CA TYR A 83 9.09 0.28 9.35
C TYR A 83 9.89 -0.32 8.21
N LEU A 84 9.43 -1.48 7.76
CA LEU A 84 9.95 -2.17 6.59
C LEU A 84 8.80 -2.69 5.73
N LEU A 85 9.05 -2.81 4.44
CA LEU A 85 8.16 -3.46 3.49
C LEU A 85 8.64 -4.90 3.28
N VAL A 86 7.78 -5.88 3.54
CA VAL A 86 8.06 -7.29 3.28
C VAL A 86 7.23 -7.76 2.11
N GLU A 87 7.88 -8.25 1.07
CA GLU A 87 7.19 -8.89 -0.04
C GLU A 87 6.49 -10.17 0.41
N ASP A 88 5.20 -10.27 0.12
CA ASP A 88 4.37 -11.43 0.35
C ASP A 88 3.74 -11.88 -0.98
N ASP A 89 4.23 -13.01 -1.50
CA ASP A 89 3.74 -13.61 -2.74
C ASP A 89 2.27 -14.09 -2.64
N THR A 90 1.73 -14.21 -1.43
CA THR A 90 0.33 -14.59 -1.17
C THR A 90 -0.60 -13.39 -1.07
N LEU A 91 -0.07 -12.16 -1.08
CA LEU A 91 -0.89 -10.95 -1.02
C LEU A 91 -1.63 -10.73 -2.35
N CYS A 92 -2.93 -10.95 -2.33
CA CYS A 92 -3.84 -10.52 -3.40
C CYS A 92 -4.44 -9.16 -3.03
N LEU A 93 -4.29 -8.16 -3.92
CA LEU A 93 -4.93 -6.88 -3.69
C LEU A 93 -6.45 -7.03 -3.79
N GLU A 94 -7.13 -6.45 -2.81
CA GLU A 94 -8.58 -6.44 -2.74
C GLU A 94 -9.14 -5.55 -3.86
N ILE A 95 -10.13 -6.07 -4.60
CA ILE A 95 -10.91 -5.32 -5.61
C ILE A 95 -12.31 -5.13 -5.06
N LEU A 96 -12.64 -3.89 -4.71
CA LEU A 96 -13.92 -3.52 -4.09
C LEU A 96 -14.91 -3.05 -5.16
N GLN A 97 -15.99 -3.81 -5.31
CA GLN A 97 -17.12 -3.39 -6.15
C GLN A 97 -18.08 -2.53 -5.34
N ILE A 98 -18.23 -1.27 -5.73
CA ILE A 98 -19.10 -0.34 -5.02
C ILE A 98 -20.20 0.14 -5.94
N PRO A 99 -21.46 -0.23 -5.64
CA PRO A 99 -22.58 0.18 -6.45
C PRO A 99 -22.80 1.69 -6.28
N ARG A 100 -22.91 2.39 -7.41
CA ARG A 100 -23.23 3.82 -7.45
C ARG A 100 -24.60 4.02 -8.12
N LYS A 101 -25.50 4.76 -7.47
CA LYS A 101 -26.75 5.18 -8.12
C LYS A 101 -26.45 6.28 -9.15
N ARG A 102 -27.16 6.29 -10.27
CA ARG A 102 -26.96 7.28 -11.35
C ARG A 102 -27.11 8.73 -10.86
N ALA A 103 -28.01 8.98 -9.91
CA ALA A 103 -28.25 10.30 -9.34
C ALA A 103 -27.02 10.86 -8.61
N ASP A 104 -26.20 9.99 -8.00
CA ASP A 104 -25.12 10.40 -7.10
C ASP A 104 -23.81 10.72 -7.84
N HIS A 105 -23.83 10.81 -9.17
CA HIS A 105 -22.60 10.86 -9.97
C HIS A 105 -21.64 12.01 -9.64
N LEU A 106 -22.14 13.16 -9.15
CA LEU A 106 -21.33 14.32 -8.76
C LEU A 106 -20.80 14.23 -7.33
N SER A 107 -21.61 13.71 -6.40
CA SER A 107 -21.29 13.70 -4.97
C SER A 107 -20.64 12.39 -4.51
N PHE A 108 -20.78 11.30 -5.27
CA PHE A 108 -20.32 9.96 -4.89
C PHE A 108 -18.88 9.97 -4.40
N TRP A 109 -17.92 10.42 -5.22
CA TRP A 109 -16.52 10.42 -4.82
C TRP A 109 -16.21 11.36 -3.65
N SER A 110 -16.93 12.48 -3.53
CA SER A 110 -16.75 13.37 -2.38
C SER A 110 -17.13 12.72 -1.04
N HIS A 111 -18.09 11.79 -1.07
CA HIS A 111 -18.54 11.06 0.13
C HIS A 111 -17.67 9.81 0.36
N GLU A 112 -17.53 8.99 -0.68
CA GLU A 112 -16.73 7.77 -0.68
C GLU A 112 -15.26 7.99 -0.34
N TRP A 113 -14.69 9.13 -0.76
CA TRP A 113 -13.31 9.48 -0.41
C TRP A 113 -13.16 9.80 1.07
N ARG A 114 -14.11 10.52 1.69
CA ARG A 114 -14.05 10.85 3.12
C ARG A 114 -14.11 9.62 4.01
N GLU A 115 -14.90 8.62 3.64
CA GLU A 115 -14.94 7.36 4.38
C GLU A 115 -13.62 6.58 4.24
N ARG A 116 -12.98 6.63 3.07
CA ARG A 116 -11.67 6.00 2.85
C ARG A 116 -10.52 6.73 3.52
N GLU A 117 -10.56 8.05 3.62
CA GLU A 117 -9.54 8.82 4.34
C GLU A 117 -9.48 8.32 5.79
N ARG A 118 -10.62 8.06 6.42
CA ARG A 118 -10.70 7.54 7.80
C ARG A 118 -10.15 6.13 7.98
N GLU A 119 -9.95 5.36 6.91
CA GLU A 119 -9.37 4.02 7.04
C GLU A 119 -7.88 4.10 7.36
N THR A 120 -7.51 3.65 8.55
CA THR A 120 -6.13 3.54 9.01
C THR A 120 -5.41 2.39 8.31
N THR A 121 -4.20 2.62 7.81
CA THR A 121 -3.30 1.55 7.37
C THR A 121 -2.71 0.83 8.59
N ASN A 122 -3.08 -0.43 8.78
CA ASN A 122 -2.55 -1.24 9.88
C ASN A 122 -1.29 -1.99 9.47
N ILE A 123 -0.46 -2.29 10.47
CA ILE A 123 0.70 -3.19 10.30
C ILE A 123 0.21 -4.57 9.87
N GLY A 124 0.94 -5.20 8.96
CA GLY A 124 0.62 -6.49 8.36
C GLY A 124 -0.38 -6.41 7.20
N GLN A 125 -0.90 -5.24 6.86
CA GLN A 125 -1.78 -5.07 5.69
C GLN A 125 -1.02 -4.63 4.44
N GLY A 126 -1.60 -4.92 3.28
CA GLY A 126 -1.17 -4.34 2.01
C GLY A 126 -1.41 -2.84 1.98
N LEU A 127 -0.58 -2.12 1.23
CA LEU A 127 -0.62 -0.65 1.16
C LEU A 127 -1.61 -0.11 0.13
N VAL A 128 -2.20 -0.98 -0.70
CA VAL A 128 -3.04 -0.60 -1.84
C VAL A 128 -4.35 -1.39 -1.80
N LYS A 129 -5.42 -0.81 -2.33
CA LYS A 129 -6.70 -1.44 -2.63
C LYS A 129 -7.19 -0.93 -3.99
N PHE A 130 -7.94 -1.74 -4.72
CA PHE A 130 -8.49 -1.41 -6.05
C PHE A 130 -10.01 -1.37 -6.03
#